data_AF-A0A916QG74-F1
#
_entry.id   AF-A0A916QG74-F1
#
_cell.length_a   1.000
_cell.length_b   1.000
_cell.length_c   1.000
_cell.angle_alpha   90.00
_cell.angle_beta   90.00
_cell.angle_gamma   90.00
#
_symmetry.space_group_name_H-M   'P 1'
#
loop_
_entity.id
_entity.type
_entity.pdbx_description
1 polymer ?
#
loop_
_entity_poly.entity_id
_entity_poly.type
_entity_poly.pdbx_seq_one_letter_code
_entity_poly.pdbx_strand_id
1 'polypeptide(L)'
;MLCAIHARFHFPGNIRVFALVIREVKAWKTQFRSLVLAVVLTGSLILQVTDAFWETTGGNIVHDPTIIRVGNTWHVLSTGQGIQRLMSTDGIEARRSLTGTAIYYLLLRSMPAATA
;
A
#
# COMPACT_ATOMS: atom_id res chain seq x y z
N MET A 1 2.69 -55.60 -32.73
CA MET A 1 4.06 -55.46 -33.28
C MET A 1 4.37 -53.96 -33.31
N LEU A 2 4.86 -53.42 -32.20
CA LEU A 2 5.11 -51.97 -32.02
C LEU A 2 6.58 -51.70 -32.37
N CYS A 3 6.80 -51.01 -33.48
CA CYS A 3 8.14 -50.61 -33.90
C CYS A 3 8.55 -49.36 -33.09
N ALA A 4 9.45 -49.53 -32.13
CA ALA A 4 10.03 -48.45 -31.35
C ALA A 4 11.04 -47.67 -32.23
N ILE A 5 10.73 -46.40 -32.52
CA ILE A 5 11.66 -45.49 -33.20
C ILE A 5 12.67 -45.01 -32.16
N HIS A 6 13.82 -45.66 -32.12
CA HIS A 6 14.95 -45.29 -31.28
C HIS A 6 15.76 -44.19 -31.99
N ALA A 7 15.42 -42.93 -31.74
CA ALA A 7 16.21 -41.80 -32.22
C ALA A 7 17.51 -41.69 -31.40
N ARG A 8 18.56 -42.40 -31.82
CA ARG A 8 19.94 -42.12 -31.35
C ARG A 8 20.42 -40.84 -32.01
N PHE A 9 20.40 -39.74 -31.28
CA PHE A 9 21.16 -38.55 -31.64
C PHE A 9 22.65 -38.84 -31.49
N HIS A 10 23.28 -39.23 -32.60
CA HIS A 10 24.72 -39.33 -32.72
C HIS A 10 25.26 -37.90 -32.93
N PHE A 11 25.95 -37.35 -31.94
CA PHE A 11 26.69 -36.08 -32.06
C PHE A 11 28.16 -36.40 -32.38
N PRO A 12 28.59 -36.37 -33.65
CA PRO A 12 30.00 -36.56 -33.96
C PRO A 12 30.77 -35.27 -33.63
N GLY A 13 31.81 -35.41 -32.81
CA GLY A 13 32.97 -34.52 -32.83
C GLY A 13 32.75 -33.03 -32.53
N ASN A 14 32.49 -32.67 -31.27
CA ASN A 14 33.28 -31.69 -30.49
C ASN A 14 32.54 -31.32 -29.20
N ILE A 15 32.69 -32.15 -28.16
CA ILE A 15 32.18 -31.87 -26.80
C ILE A 15 32.65 -30.49 -26.30
N ARG A 16 33.83 -30.04 -26.77
CA ARG A 16 34.40 -28.71 -26.48
C ARG A 16 33.58 -27.56 -27.05
N VAL A 17 33.02 -27.70 -28.26
CA VAL A 17 32.18 -26.68 -28.90
C VAL A 17 30.83 -26.59 -28.18
N PHE A 18 30.25 -27.73 -27.83
CA PHE A 18 28.99 -27.77 -27.10
C PHE A 18 29.10 -27.15 -25.69
N ALA A 19 30.19 -27.43 -24.98
CA ALA A 19 30.49 -26.81 -23.69
C ALA A 19 30.70 -25.29 -23.81
N LEU A 20 31.32 -24.82 -24.90
CA LEU A 20 31.53 -23.41 -25.16
C LEU A 20 30.20 -22.68 -25.41
N VAL A 21 29.32 -23.25 -26.24
CA VAL A 21 27.96 -22.72 -26.48
C VAL A 21 27.14 -22.64 -25.18
N ILE A 22 27.20 -23.66 -24.32
CA ILE A 22 26.49 -23.64 -23.02
C ILE A 22 27.06 -22.55 -22.09
N ARG A 23 28.38 -22.34 -22.10
CA ARG A 23 29.02 -21.26 -21.31
C ARG A 23 28.56 -19.88 -21.78
N GLU A 24 28.49 -19.66 -23.09
CA GLU A 24 27.97 -18.41 -23.68
C GLU A 24 26.49 -18.17 -23.32
N VAL A 25 25.63 -19.19 -23.48
CA VAL A 25 24.20 -19.08 -23.11
C VAL A 25 24.02 -18.80 -21.61
N LYS A 26 24.87 -19.38 -20.75
CA LYS A 26 24.82 -19.14 -19.30
C LYS A 26 25.33 -17.75 -18.93
N ALA A 27 26.40 -17.28 -19.58
CA ALA A 27 26.93 -15.93 -19.42
C ALA A 27 25.88 -14.88 -19.82
N TRP A 28 25.21 -15.10 -20.96
CA TRP A 28 24.17 -14.21 -21.46
C TRP A 28 22.97 -14.10 -20.50
N LYS A 29 22.54 -15.23 -19.91
CA LYS A 29 21.48 -15.23 -18.88
C LYS A 29 21.87 -14.45 -17.62
N THR A 30 23.13 -14.55 -17.18
CA THR A 30 23.63 -13.81 -16.01
C THR A 30 23.73 -12.32 -16.31
N GLN A 31 24.23 -11.94 -17.50
CA GLN A 31 24.31 -10.54 -17.94
C GLN A 31 22.92 -9.90 -18.11
N PHE A 32 21.95 -10.66 -18.62
CA PHE A 32 20.57 -10.18 -18.72
C PHE A 32 19.96 -9.91 -17.35
N ARG A 33 20.17 -10.81 -16.38
CA ARG A 33 19.71 -10.61 -14.99
C ARG A 33 20.32 -9.37 -14.34
N SER A 34 21.62 -9.14 -14.54
CA SER A 34 22.28 -7.95 -13.98
C SER A 34 21.77 -6.66 -14.64
N LEU A 35 21.49 -6.68 -15.95
CA LEU A 35 20.92 -5.53 -16.65
C LEU A 35 19.51 -5.20 -16.14
N VAL A 36 18.65 -6.19 -15.98
CA VAL A 36 17.30 -5.99 -15.42
C VAL A 36 17.39 -5.42 -14.00
N LEU A 37 18.27 -5.96 -13.16
CA LEU A 37 18.46 -5.45 -11.80
C LEU A 37 18.96 -4.00 -11.80
N ALA A 38 19.94 -3.68 -12.67
CA ALA A 38 20.45 -2.33 -12.80
C ALA A 38 19.36 -1.35 -13.23
N VAL A 39 18.54 -1.70 -14.23
CA VAL A 39 17.41 -0.87 -14.69
C VAL A 39 16.40 -0.65 -13.56
N VAL A 40 16.03 -1.69 -12.81
CA VAL A 40 15.10 -1.57 -11.68
C VAL A 40 15.67 -0.66 -10.59
N LEU A 41 16.94 -0.85 -10.21
CA LEU A 41 17.58 -0.04 -9.17
C LEU A 41 17.72 1.42 -9.60
N THR A 42 18.14 1.68 -10.84
CA THR A 42 18.23 3.05 -11.37
C THR A 42 16.84 3.69 -11.49
N GLY A 43 15.83 2.94 -11.91
CA GLY A 43 14.45 3.41 -11.96
C GLY A 43 13.90 3.80 -10.59
N SER A 44 14.16 2.99 -9.56
CA SER A 44 13.74 3.28 -8.18
C SER A 44 14.38 4.54 -7.58
N LEU A 45 15.55 4.96 -8.07
CA LEU A 45 16.20 6.20 -7.63
C LEU A 45 15.60 7.46 -8.28
N ILE A 46 14.92 7.33 -9.42
CA ILE A 46 14.37 8.45 -10.19
C ILE A 46 12.92 8.72 -9.81
N LEU A 47 12.18 7.70 -9.38
CA LEU A 47 10.79 7.84 -8.96
C LEU A 47 10.72 8.54 -7.58
N GLN A 48 10.26 9.79 -7.57
CA GLN A 48 9.93 10.48 -6.35
C GLN A 48 8.65 9.89 -5.76
N VAL A 49 8.72 9.39 -4.52
CA VAL A 49 7.53 9.06 -3.75
C VAL A 49 7.05 10.37 -3.12
N THR A 50 5.93 10.90 -3.61
CA THR A 50 5.26 12.03 -2.98
C THR A 50 4.42 11.49 -1.83
N ASP A 51 4.71 11.92 -0.61
CA ASP A 51 3.75 11.76 0.48
C ASP A 51 2.65 12.83 0.33
N ALA A 52 1.40 12.42 0.46
CA ALA A 52 0.28 13.34 0.42
C ALA A 52 0.09 13.88 1.85
N PHE A 53 0.73 15.02 2.14
CA PHE A 53 0.44 15.74 3.37
C PHE A 53 -0.87 16.51 3.22
N TRP A 54 -1.86 16.14 4.03
CA TRP A 54 -3.13 16.85 4.10
C TRP A 54 -2.98 18.00 5.09
N GLU A 55 -2.90 19.22 4.58
CA GLU A 55 -2.81 20.41 5.43
C GLU A 55 -4.15 20.64 6.16
N THR A 56 -4.31 20.01 7.32
CA THR A 56 -5.50 20.15 8.14
C THR A 56 -5.54 21.51 8.82
N THR A 57 -6.72 22.13 8.87
CA THR A 57 -6.94 23.42 9.51
C THR A 57 -8.01 23.31 10.59
N GLY A 58 -7.98 24.22 11.55
CA GLY A 58 -8.93 24.24 12.66
C GLY A 58 -8.60 23.23 13.77
N GLY A 59 -8.78 23.65 15.02
CA GLY A 59 -8.67 22.76 16.17
C GLY A 59 -7.29 22.13 16.39
N ASN A 60 -6.21 22.88 16.22
CA ASN A 60 -4.80 22.43 16.16
C ASN A 60 -4.20 21.82 17.44
N ILE A 61 -4.99 21.51 18.47
CA ILE A 61 -4.49 20.91 19.73
C ILE A 61 -5.21 19.57 19.95
N VAL A 62 -4.64 18.54 19.33
CA VAL A 62 -5.12 17.15 19.36
C VAL A 62 -3.96 16.28 19.82
N HIS A 63 -4.15 15.54 20.91
CA HIS A 63 -3.20 14.57 21.43
C HIS A 63 -3.86 13.19 21.45
N ASP A 64 -3.13 12.14 21.07
CA ASP A 64 -3.64 10.76 20.93
C ASP A 64 -4.94 10.64 20.09
N PRO A 65 -4.96 11.08 18.81
CA PRO A 65 -6.18 11.04 18.01
C PRO A 65 -6.62 9.62 17.64
N THR A 66 -7.93 9.42 17.68
CA THR A 66 -8.63 8.36 16.94
C THR A 66 -9.64 9.00 16.00
N ILE A 67 -9.65 8.58 14.74
CA ILE A 67 -10.51 9.14 13.69
C ILE A 67 -11.53 8.10 13.25
N ILE A 68 -12.81 8.49 13.21
CA ILE A 68 -13.91 7.68 12.68
C ILE A 68 -14.80 8.52 11.76
N ARG A 69 -15.33 7.92 10.70
CA ARG A 69 -16.31 8.55 9.81
C ARG A 69 -17.70 7.98 10.06
N VAL A 70 -18.67 8.85 10.30
CA VAL A 70 -20.09 8.50 10.46
C VAL A 70 -20.90 9.29 9.44
N GLY A 71 -21.50 8.59 8.48
CA GLY A 71 -22.13 9.23 7.31
C GLY A 71 -21.12 10.09 6.54
N ASN A 72 -21.44 11.38 6.34
CA ASN A 72 -20.57 12.32 5.64
C ASN A 72 -19.75 13.22 6.59
N THR A 73 -19.55 12.78 7.83
CA THR A 73 -18.83 13.56 8.84
C THR A 73 -17.69 12.74 9.44
N TRP A 74 -16.51 13.33 9.45
CA TRP A 74 -15.33 12.87 10.17
C TRP A 74 -15.40 13.32 11.62
N HIS A 75 -15.07 12.41 12.53
CA HIS A 75 -14.99 12.65 13.96
C HIS A 75 -13.58 12.32 14.42
N VAL A 76 -12.94 13.28 15.08
CA VAL A 76 -11.66 13.10 15.74
C VAL A 76 -11.90 13.11 17.24
N LEU A 77 -11.55 12.02 17.90
CA LEU A 77 -11.59 11.87 19.35
C LEU A 77 -10.15 11.93 19.86
N SER A 78 -9.91 12.67 20.93
CA SER A 78 -8.54 12.86 21.46
C SER A 78 -8.54 13.18 22.94
N THR A 79 -7.37 13.10 23.56
CA THR A 79 -7.15 13.50 24.96
C THR A 79 -7.25 15.03 25.11
N GLY A 80 -7.85 15.50 26.21
CA GLY A 80 -8.10 16.92 26.49
C GLY A 80 -8.78 17.13 27.85
N GLN A 81 -9.56 18.21 28.00
CA GLN A 81 -10.43 18.39 29.17
C GLN A 81 -11.58 17.35 29.11
N GLY A 82 -11.33 16.14 29.60
CA GLY A 82 -12.13 14.95 29.30
C GLY A 82 -11.82 14.41 27.89
N ILE A 83 -12.81 13.76 27.25
CA ILE A 83 -12.70 13.34 25.84
C ILE A 83 -13.12 14.50 24.96
N GLN A 84 -12.16 15.09 24.24
CA GLN A 84 -12.46 16.12 23.25
C GLN A 84 -12.91 15.49 21.93
N ARG A 85 -13.80 16.20 21.22
CA ARG A 85 -14.31 15.79 19.91
C ARG A 85 -14.25 16.95 18.93
N LEU A 86 -13.63 16.68 17.78
CA LEU A 86 -13.67 17.54 16.62
C LEU A 86 -14.50 16.90 15.51
N MET A 87 -15.12 17.74 14.69
CA MET A 87 -15.91 17.32 13.55
C MET A 87 -15.46 18.04 12.29
N SER A 88 -15.47 17.32 11.18
CA SER A 88 -15.16 17.85 9.86
C SER A 88 -16.06 17.20 8.81
N THR A 89 -16.49 17.94 7.80
CA THR A 89 -17.27 17.42 6.67
C THR A 89 -16.42 17.11 5.45
N ASP A 90 -15.20 17.64 5.40
CA ASP A 90 -14.27 17.52 4.28
C ASP A 90 -12.98 16.75 4.66
N GLY A 91 -12.76 16.50 5.95
CA GLY A 91 -11.55 15.86 6.47
C GLY A 91 -10.36 16.83 6.60
N ILE A 92 -10.55 18.12 6.30
CA ILE A 92 -9.50 19.14 6.28
C ILE A 92 -9.78 20.17 7.38
N GLU A 93 -10.97 20.75 7.44
CA GLU A 93 -11.33 21.75 8.46
C GLU A 93 -12.01 21.06 9.64
N ALA A 94 -11.32 21.00 10.78
CA ALA A 94 -11.84 20.40 12.01
C ALA A 94 -12.30 21.47 13.01
N ARG A 95 -13.56 21.37 13.46
CA ARG A 95 -14.14 22.27 14.46
C ARG A 95 -14.45 21.53 15.75
N ARG A 96 -14.14 22.16 16.90
CA ARG A 96 -14.51 21.61 18.21
C ARG A 96 -16.04 21.58 18.36
N SER A 97 -16.55 20.46 18.86
CA SER A 97 -17.95 20.35 19.24
C SER A 97 -18.17 21.10 20.56
N LEU A 98 -18.84 22.27 20.51
CA LEU A 98 -19.16 23.08 21.70
C LEU A 98 -20.27 22.47 22.58
N THR A 99 -21.00 21.48 22.06
CA THR A 99 -21.98 20.70 22.80
C THR A 99 -21.24 19.70 23.68
N GLY A 100 -21.12 20.04 24.97
CA GLY A 100 -20.19 19.48 25.96
C GLY A 100 -20.30 18.01 26.35
N THR A 101 -20.73 17.09 25.47
CA THR A 101 -20.51 15.67 25.74
C THR A 101 -20.50 14.82 24.46
N ALA A 102 -19.29 14.53 23.95
CA ALA A 102 -19.10 13.65 22.80
C ALA A 102 -19.80 12.27 22.94
N ILE A 103 -19.93 11.78 24.18
CA ILE A 103 -20.44 10.45 24.51
C ILE A 103 -21.98 10.40 24.45
N TYR A 104 -22.70 11.43 24.93
CA TYR A 104 -24.17 11.42 24.90
C TYR A 104 -24.73 11.53 23.47
N TYR A 105 -24.08 12.29 22.57
CA TYR A 105 -24.55 12.45 21.19
C TYR A 105 -24.37 11.20 20.32
N LEU A 106 -23.32 10.39 20.55
CA LEU A 106 -23.10 9.13 19.82
C LEU A 106 -24.11 8.05 20.24
N LEU A 107 -24.51 8.04 21.52
CA LEU A 107 -25.50 7.09 22.03
C LEU A 107 -26.94 7.46 21.65
N LEU A 108 -27.28 8.75 21.61
CA LEU A 108 -28.63 9.22 21.28
C LEU A 108 -28.96 9.11 19.77
N ARG A 109 -27.96 9.18 18.89
CA ARG A 109 -28.17 9.10 17.42
C ARG A 109 -28.23 7.66 16.89
N SER A 110 -27.85 6.67 17.70
CA SER A 110 -27.93 5.24 17.35
C SER A 110 -29.24 4.61 17.80
N MET A 111 -30.09 5.32 18.56
CA MET A 111 -31.40 4.83 18.94
C MET A 111 -32.41 5.13 17.81
N PRO A 112 -33.07 4.12 17.22
CA PRO A 112 -34.17 4.36 16.30
C PRO A 112 -35.27 5.13 17.04
N ALA A 113 -35.81 6.16 16.39
CA ALA A 113 -36.92 6.94 16.93
C ALA A 113 -38.06 5.96 17.29
N ALA A 114 -38.36 5.84 18.58
CA ALA A 114 -39.51 5.09 19.04
C ALA A 114 -40.75 5.83 18.54
N THR A 115 -41.32 5.35 17.43
CA THR A 115 -42.66 5.73 16.99
C THR A 115 -43.66 5.23 18.03
N ALA A 116 -44.31 6.17 18.72
CA ALA A 116 -45.44 5.94 19.60
C ALA A 116 -46.71 5.61 18.81
#